data_AF-A0A242CDW4-F1
#
_entry.id   AF-A0A242CDW4-F1
#
_cell.length_a   1.000
_cell.length_b   1.000
_cell.length_c   1.000
_cell.angle_alpha   90.00
_cell.angle_beta   90.00
_cell.angle_gamma   90.00
#
_symmetry.space_group_name_H-M   'P 1'
#
loop_
_entity.id
_entity.type
_entity.pdbx_description
1 polymer ?
#
loop_
_entity_poly.entity_id
_entity_poly.type
_entity_poly.pdbx_seq_one_letter_code
_entity_poly.pdbx_strand_id
1 'polypeptide(L)'
;MKLETLEDVQSWAKENLITRNEAAKLTGQSYAAFSQAINLKYVLPFLEYGTGTRTVRLYLKSDIETYAKRIEARKNSLSGQPKKGE
;
A
#
# COMPACT_ATOMS: atom_id res chain seq x y z
N MET A 1 -8.62 17.48 -10.60
CA MET A 1 -8.69 18.47 -9.50
C MET A 1 -7.63 19.52 -9.79
N LYS A 2 -7.96 20.81 -9.69
CA LYS A 2 -6.95 21.87 -9.71
C LYS A 2 -6.55 22.12 -8.25
N LEU A 3 -5.26 22.18 -7.97
CA LEU A 3 -4.72 22.45 -6.63
C LEU A 3 -4.31 23.91 -6.58
N GLU A 4 -5.26 24.79 -6.29
CA GLU A 4 -5.05 26.25 -6.35
C GLU A 4 -4.84 26.85 -4.95
N THR A 5 -5.30 26.16 -3.91
CA THR A 5 -5.20 26.58 -2.51
C THR A 5 -4.49 25.56 -1.62
N LEU A 6 -4.06 25.98 -0.42
CA LEU A 6 -3.50 25.06 0.57
C LEU A 6 -4.54 24.03 1.04
N GLU A 7 -5.80 24.44 1.11
CA GLU A 7 -6.94 23.61 1.47
C GLU A 7 -7.15 22.49 0.44
N ASP A 8 -6.95 22.79 -0.84
CA ASP A 8 -7.02 21.79 -1.92
C ASP A 8 -5.93 20.73 -1.75
N VAL A 9 -4.70 21.17 -1.47
CA VAL A 9 -3.56 20.27 -1.25
C VAL A 9 -3.80 19.40 -0.02
N GLN A 10 -4.28 19.99 1.08
CA GLN A 10 -4.59 19.24 2.30
C GLN A 10 -5.71 18.23 2.09
N SER A 11 -6.76 18.61 1.36
CA SER A 11 -7.91 17.74 1.08
C SER A 11 -7.48 16.58 0.17
N TRP A 12 -6.74 16.89 -0.90
CA TRP A 12 -6.18 15.88 -1.78
C TRP A 12 -5.26 14.93 -1.03
N ALA A 13 -4.37 15.44 -0.17
CA ALA A 13 -3.46 14.61 0.61
C ALA A 13 -4.20 13.70 1.57
N LYS A 14 -5.22 14.19 2.29
CA LYS A 14 -6.03 13.37 3.21
C LYS A 14 -6.83 12.28 2.49
N GLU A 15 -7.28 12.55 1.27
CA GLU A 15 -8.05 11.59 0.48
C GLU A 15 -7.16 10.52 -0.17
N ASN A 16 -5.96 10.91 -0.62
CA ASN A 16 -5.12 10.08 -1.48
C ASN A 16 -3.91 9.48 -0.78
N LEU A 17 -3.47 10.03 0.34
CA LEU A 17 -2.31 9.53 1.07
C LEU A 17 -2.75 8.76 2.31
N ILE A 18 -2.20 7.56 2.44
CA ILE A 18 -2.46 6.69 3.59
C ILE A 18 -1.15 6.31 4.28
N THR A 19 -1.24 6.06 5.58
CA THR A 19 -0.13 5.55 6.38
C THR A 19 0.14 4.08 6.09
N ARG A 20 1.29 3.58 6.55
CA ARG A 20 1.63 2.16 6.46
C ARG A 20 0.60 1.24 7.13
N ASN A 21 0.01 1.67 8.25
CA ASN A 21 -0.97 0.87 8.98
C ASN A 21 -2.28 0.77 8.17
N GLU A 22 -2.77 1.89 7.64
CA GLU A 22 -3.93 1.92 6.77
C GLU A 22 -3.71 1.11 5.49
N ALA A 23 -2.52 1.20 4.89
CA ALA A 23 -2.17 0.42 3.71
C ALA A 23 -2.18 -1.09 4.00
N ALA A 24 -1.64 -1.53 5.14
CA ALA A 24 -1.68 -2.94 5.56
C ALA A 24 -3.13 -3.43 5.75
N LYS A 25 -3.99 -2.61 6.37
CA LYS A 25 -5.42 -2.92 6.51
C LYS A 25 -6.11 -3.02 5.16
N LEU A 26 -5.83 -2.09 4.25
CA LEU A 26 -6.42 -2.05 2.90
C LEU A 26 -6.07 -3.30 2.09
N THR A 27 -4.84 -3.83 2.24
CA THR A 27 -4.41 -5.06 1.55
C THR A 27 -4.79 -6.34 2.29
N GLY A 28 -5.45 -6.25 3.44
CA GLY A 28 -5.76 -7.41 4.29
C GLY A 28 -4.52 -8.13 4.83
N GLN A 29 -3.38 -7.42 4.91
CA GLN A 29 -2.11 -7.97 5.39
C GLN A 29 -1.83 -7.53 6.83
N SER A 30 -1.03 -8.31 7.54
CA SER A 30 -0.45 -7.84 8.80
C SER A 30 0.54 -6.70 8.54
N TYR A 31 0.79 -5.87 9.55
CA TYR A 31 1.79 -4.80 9.47
C TYR A 31 3.17 -5.33 9.06
N ALA A 32 3.59 -6.48 9.61
CA ALA A 32 4.87 -7.11 9.26
C ALA A 32 4.89 -7.64 7.81
N ALA A 33 3.79 -8.24 7.33
CA ALA A 33 3.71 -8.70 5.95
C ALA A 33 3.75 -7.53 4.95
N PHE A 34 3.05 -6.44 5.24
CA PHE A 34 3.14 -5.22 4.43
C PHE A 34 4.54 -4.58 4.53
N SER A 35 5.18 -4.69 5.70
CA SER A 35 6.58 -4.26 5.87
C SER A 35 7.53 -4.97 4.92
N GLN A 36 7.33 -6.27 4.74
CA GLN A 36 8.11 -7.07 3.80
C GLN A 36 7.86 -6.64 2.35
N ALA A 37 6.62 -6.30 1.99
CA ALA A 37 6.30 -5.80 0.65
C ALA A 37 7.06 -4.49 0.32
N ILE A 38 7.23 -3.62 1.31
CA ILE A 38 8.05 -2.40 1.17
C ILE A 38 9.54 -2.74 1.02
N ASN A 39 10.06 -3.64 1.86
CA ASN A 39 11.47 -4.06 1.80
C ASN A 39 11.81 -4.71 0.45
N LEU A 40 10.91 -5.52 -0.08
CA LEU A 40 11.00 -6.17 -1.39
C LEU A 40 10.68 -5.24 -2.56
N LYS A 41 10.38 -3.95 -2.29
CA LYS A 41 10.08 -2.92 -3.30
C LYS A 41 8.85 -3.22 -4.16
N TYR A 42 7.94 -4.07 -3.68
CA TYR A 42 6.62 -4.25 -4.32
C TYR A 42 5.70 -3.05 -4.11
N VAL A 43 5.93 -2.32 -3.02
CA VAL A 43 5.26 -1.07 -2.69
C VAL A 43 6.34 -0.05 -2.34
N LEU A 44 6.24 1.14 -2.91
CA LEU A 44 7.12 2.26 -2.61
C LEU A 44 6.35 3.37 -1.88
N PRO A 45 6.94 4.02 -0.88
CA PRO A 45 6.37 5.24 -0.31
C PRO A 45 6.27 6.32 -1.38
N PHE A 46 5.15 7.03 -1.41
CA PHE A 46 4.99 8.23 -2.22
C PHE A 46 5.74 9.41 -1.61
N LEU A 47 5.72 9.49 -0.28
CA LEU A 47 6.40 10.51 0.50
C LEU A 47 7.12 9.85 1.68
N GLU A 48 8.41 10.12 1.82
CA GLU A 48 9.24 9.65 2.92
C GLU A 48 10.15 10.77 3.42
N TYR A 49 10.11 11.05 4.71
CA TYR A 49 10.98 12.04 5.37
C TYR A 49 11.18 11.72 6.84
N GLY A 50 12.23 12.32 7.42
CA GLY A 50 12.69 12.00 8.78
C GLY A 50 13.81 10.97 8.80
N THR A 51 14.30 10.65 9.99
CA THR A 51 15.43 9.73 10.19
C THR A 51 15.12 8.72 11.29
N GLY A 52 15.63 7.49 11.11
CA GLY A 52 15.49 6.40 12.08
C GLY A 52 14.03 6.10 12.45
N THR A 53 13.74 6.05 13.74
CA THR A 53 12.42 5.72 14.29
C THR A 53 11.35 6.80 14.03
N ARG A 54 11.76 8.01 13.63
CA ARG A 54 10.86 9.14 13.33
C ARG A 54 10.58 9.29 11.84
N THR A 55 10.86 8.26 11.05
CA THR A 55 10.58 8.29 9.61
C THR A 55 9.08 8.21 9.36
N VAL A 56 8.52 9.23 8.69
CA VAL A 56 7.15 9.23 8.19
C VAL A 56 7.15 8.67 6.78
N ARG A 57 6.24 7.73 6.51
CA ARG A 57 6.01 7.17 5.18
C ARG A 57 4.52 7.22 4.86
N LEU A 58 4.20 7.90 3.77
CA LEU A 58 2.86 7.93 3.20
C LEU A 58 2.87 7.25 1.82
N TYR A 59 1.76 6.62 1.50
CA TYR A 59 1.57 5.83 0.29
C TYR A 59 0.36 6.36 -0.47
N LEU A 60 0.43 6.36 -1.80
CA LEU A 60 -0.75 6.64 -2.61
C LEU A 60 -1.75 5.50 -2.47
N LYS A 61 -2.98 5.84 -2.08
CA LYS A 61 -4.09 4.90 -1.91
C LYS A 61 -4.32 4.09 -3.19
N SER A 62 -4.29 4.73 -4.36
CA SER A 62 -4.44 4.09 -5.67
C SER A 62 -3.40 2.99 -5.94
N ASP A 63 -2.16 3.22 -5.51
CA ASP A 63 -1.06 2.27 -5.73
C ASP A 63 -1.22 1.06 -4.81
N ILE A 64 -1.64 1.30 -3.57
CA ILE A 64 -1.95 0.23 -2.61
C ILE A 64 -3.15 -0.60 -3.08
N GLU A 65 -4.20 0.04 -3.60
CA GLU A 65 -5.35 -0.67 -4.19
C GLU A 65 -4.94 -1.52 -5.40
N THR A 66 -4.06 -1.01 -6.26
CA THR A 66 -3.52 -1.75 -7.40
C THR A 66 -2.71 -2.96 -6.93
N TYR A 67 -1.87 -2.77 -5.91
CA TYR A 67 -1.12 -3.85 -5.29
C TYR A 67 -2.04 -4.88 -4.61
N ALA A 68 -3.10 -4.44 -3.92
CA ALA A 68 -4.11 -5.31 -3.32
C ALA A 68 -4.77 -6.22 -4.38
N LYS A 69 -5.14 -5.66 -5.53
CA LYS A 69 -5.69 -6.45 -6.65
C LYS A 69 -4.70 -7.51 -7.16
N ARG A 70 -3.40 -7.19 -7.24
CA ARG A 70 -2.36 -8.14 -7.67
C ARG A 70 -2.20 -9.30 -6.69
N ILE A 71 -2.21 -9.04 -5.39
CA ILE A 71 -2.09 -10.11 -4.39
C ILE A 71 -3.32 -11.01 -4.37
N GLU A 72 -4.52 -10.45 -4.53
CA GLU A 72 -5.76 -11.25 -4.61
C GLU A 72 -5.81 -12.10 -5.88
N ALA A 73 -5.43 -11.54 -7.03
CA ALA A 73 -5.30 -12.31 -8.26
C ALA A 73 -4.31 -13.48 -8.11
N ARG A 74 -3.18 -13.25 -7.43
CA ARG A 74 -2.19 -14.30 -7.15
C ARG A 74 -2.76 -15.39 -6.23
N LYS A 75 -3.48 -15.01 -5.16
CA LYS A 75 -4.14 -15.99 -4.26
C LYS A 75 -5.13 -16.85 -5.03
N ASN A 76 -5.96 -16.24 -5.88
CA ASN A 76 -6.95 -16.95 -6.69
C ASN A 76 -6.30 -17.89 -7.73
N SER A 77 -5.16 -17.49 -8.31
CA SER A 77 -4.41 -18.36 -9.24
C SER A 77 -3.78 -19.58 -8.55
N LEU A 78 -3.45 -19.46 -7.26
CA LEU A 78 -2.84 -20.53 -6.47
C LEU A 78 -3.89 -21.47 -5.85
N SER A 79 -5.08 -20.96 -5.51
CA SER A 79 -6.19 -21.79 -5.02
C SER A 79 -6.89 -22.60 -6.11
N GLY A 80 -6.67 -22.26 -7.38
CA GLY A 80 -7.20 -22.99 -8.55
C GLY A 80 -6.27 -24.09 -9.11
N GLN A 81 -5.08 -24.32 -8.54
CA GLN A 81 -4.22 -25.42 -8.98
C GLN A 81 -4.67 -26.76 -8.36
N PRO A 82 -4.96 -27.81 -9.16
CA PRO A 82 -5.24 -29.13 -8.61
C PRO A 82 -4.01 -29.60 -7.82
N LYS A 83 -4.24 -30.10 -6.60
CA LYS A 83 -3.18 -30.74 -5.81
C LYS A 83 -2.62 -31.90 -6.62
N LYS A 84 -1.43 -31.71 -7.19
CA LYS A 84 -0.71 -32.78 -7.87
C LYS A 84 -0.14 -33.69 -6.78
N GLY A 85 -0.80 -34.80 -6.52
CA GLY A 85 -0.34 -35.82 -5.57
C GLY A 85 -1.47 -36.66 -5.01
N GLU A 86 -2.02 -37.56 -5.84
CA GLU A 86 -2.44 -38.91 -5.46
C GLU A 86 -1.56 -39.89 -6.25
#